data_AF-A0A949MLL7-F1
#
_entry.id   AF-A0A949MLL7-F1
#
_cell.length_a   1.000
_cell.length_b   1.000
_cell.length_c   1.000
_cell.angle_alpha   90.00
_cell.angle_beta   90.00
_cell.angle_gamma   90.00
#
_symmetry.space_group_name_H-M   'P 1'
#
loop_
_entity.id
_entity.type
_entity.pdbx_description
1 polymer ?
#
loop_
_entity_poly.entity_id
_entity_poly.type
_entity_poly.pdbx_seq_one_letter_code
_entity_poly.pdbx_strand_id
1 'polypeptide(L)'
;MYQLTITDDRKQHLVVLTLPEQTVLHSAVDVIFDVLGADPEKTVEDGLLSEGQIDDLKIIQEAIFDRDEDGLFIRDGVHFLANGRELDPDSQLSRAFRQSERDGIRYMRCELVVLGVPFPSIGVDAAGGAAITSGSNSTLASSTASGANSSAPQSKEQIIEDLSRVMFLHQIAIGYAIDVTKDYPELIEVLAWAEKNELIEIDVKKAAYKLTAKGKRLHDSYIEEGQDLIKRFDIYGNVDGDNSGYYFDTGLGRDLRVPAFEMEGVDPFRARFLLGINDGEWDMLSNWYEIFRQQSWYDQIFAPIEQSPSVEEIGREKMAAIMTSAKAILRQEFQNQQNFKNQQGL
;
A
#
# COMPACT_ATOMS: atom_id res chain seq x y z
N MET A 1 2.96 -27.41 0.82
CA MET A 1 3.36 -26.48 -0.27
C MET A 1 3.68 -25.13 0.36
N TYR A 2 4.83 -24.55 0.02
CA TYR A 2 5.26 -23.25 0.52
C TYR A 2 5.13 -22.22 -0.60
N GLN A 3 4.41 -21.13 -0.34
CA GLN A 3 4.20 -20.05 -1.30
C GLN A 3 4.81 -18.76 -0.75
N LEU A 4 5.83 -18.27 -1.42
CA LEU A 4 6.51 -17.02 -1.10
C LEU A 4 6.04 -15.94 -2.06
N THR A 5 5.33 -14.95 -1.55
CA THR A 5 4.97 -13.74 -2.30
C THR A 5 5.99 -12.67 -1.99
N ILE A 6 6.58 -12.05 -3.01
CA ILE A 6 7.61 -11.03 -2.87
C ILE A 6 7.11 -9.76 -3.51
N THR A 7 7.30 -8.65 -2.84
CA THR A 7 6.82 -7.36 -3.33
C THR A 7 7.70 -6.22 -2.85
N ASP A 8 7.70 -5.12 -3.58
CA ASP A 8 8.27 -3.86 -3.11
C ASP A 8 7.41 -3.20 -2.03
N ASP A 9 7.95 -2.14 -1.42
CA ASP A 9 7.32 -1.36 -0.37
C ASP A 9 6.01 -0.68 -0.79
N ARG A 10 5.81 -0.44 -2.09
CA ARG A 10 4.61 0.17 -2.71
C ARG A 10 3.68 -0.85 -3.35
N LYS A 11 4.01 -2.15 -3.27
CA LYS A 11 3.28 -3.26 -3.89
C LYS A 11 3.07 -3.12 -5.40
N GLN A 12 4.01 -2.48 -6.11
CA GLN A 12 3.91 -2.25 -7.56
C GLN A 12 4.35 -3.46 -8.38
N HIS A 13 5.36 -4.17 -7.89
CA HIS A 13 5.96 -5.37 -8.44
C HIS A 13 5.63 -6.51 -7.49
N LEU A 14 5.07 -7.60 -8.04
CA LEU A 14 4.62 -8.73 -7.23
C LEU A 14 4.99 -10.04 -7.90
N VAL A 15 5.80 -10.82 -7.20
CA VAL A 15 6.24 -12.14 -7.63
C VAL A 15 5.71 -13.19 -6.68
N VAL A 16 5.23 -14.32 -7.22
CA VAL A 16 4.76 -15.45 -6.43
C VAL A 16 5.58 -16.67 -6.78
N LEU A 17 6.30 -17.18 -5.79
CA LEU A 17 7.14 -18.37 -5.92
C LEU A 17 6.53 -19.54 -5.17
N THR A 18 6.58 -20.72 -5.79
CA THR A 18 6.23 -21.98 -5.13
C THR A 18 7.51 -22.70 -4.75
N LEU A 19 7.81 -22.75 -3.46
CA LEU A 19 9.07 -23.31 -2.95
C LEU A 19 8.91 -24.77 -2.51
N PRO A 20 9.88 -25.64 -2.86
CA PRO A 20 10.04 -26.95 -2.25
C PRO A 20 10.25 -26.83 -0.74
N GLU A 21 9.78 -27.82 0.01
CA GLU A 21 9.96 -27.88 1.46
C GLU A 21 11.45 -27.87 1.86
N GLN A 22 12.32 -28.52 1.08
CA GLN A 22 13.76 -28.53 1.35
C GLN A 22 14.39 -27.14 1.23
N THR A 23 13.91 -26.30 0.30
CA THR A 23 14.42 -24.94 0.11
C THR A 23 14.17 -24.09 1.36
N VAL A 24 12.95 -24.11 1.90
CA VAL A 24 12.58 -23.27 3.07
C VAL A 24 13.22 -23.70 4.40
N LEU A 25 13.91 -24.84 4.44
CA LEU A 25 14.65 -25.29 5.62
C LEU A 25 16.06 -24.70 5.73
N HIS A 26 16.56 -24.05 4.67
CA HIS A 26 17.82 -23.30 4.69
C HIS A 26 17.64 -21.95 5.37
N SER A 27 18.77 -21.28 5.65
CA SER A 27 18.75 -19.92 6.21
C SER A 27 18.02 -18.97 5.27
N ALA A 28 17.39 -17.95 5.82
CA ALA A 28 16.62 -16.99 5.04
C ALA A 28 17.48 -16.26 4.00
N VAL A 29 18.73 -15.94 4.35
CA VAL A 29 19.68 -15.31 3.43
C VAL A 29 20.09 -16.24 2.29
N ASP A 30 20.35 -17.52 2.57
CA ASP A 30 20.72 -18.48 1.52
C ASP A 30 19.56 -18.66 0.53
N VAL A 31 18.32 -18.76 1.02
CA VAL A 31 17.15 -18.86 0.14
C VAL A 31 16.95 -17.60 -0.70
N ILE A 32 17.24 -16.41 -0.16
CA ILE A 32 17.21 -15.17 -0.95
C ILE A 32 18.24 -15.23 -2.08
N PHE A 33 19.47 -15.66 -1.83
CA PHE A 33 20.48 -15.79 -2.89
C PHE A 33 20.14 -16.90 -3.90
N ASP A 34 19.74 -18.07 -3.43
CA ASP A 34 19.51 -19.24 -4.28
C ASP A 34 18.24 -19.12 -5.13
N VAL A 35 17.22 -18.43 -4.62
CA VAL A 35 15.94 -18.31 -5.32
C VAL A 35 15.80 -16.94 -5.98
N LEU A 36 16.12 -15.86 -5.27
CA LEU A 36 15.99 -14.51 -5.83
C LEU A 36 17.24 -14.08 -6.56
N GLY A 37 18.42 -14.59 -6.22
CA GLY A 37 19.63 -14.32 -7.00
C GLY A 37 19.77 -15.19 -8.25
N ALA A 38 18.91 -16.20 -8.43
CA ALA A 38 18.92 -17.10 -9.57
C ALA A 38 18.50 -16.41 -10.88
N ASP A 39 18.91 -17.00 -12.00
CA ASP A 39 18.49 -16.58 -13.32
C ASP A 39 16.96 -16.73 -13.48
N PRO A 40 16.19 -15.65 -13.77
CA PRO A 40 14.73 -15.69 -13.82
C PRO A 40 14.17 -16.78 -14.74
N GLU A 41 14.81 -16.97 -15.88
CA GLU A 41 14.46 -17.97 -16.88
C GLU A 41 14.62 -19.40 -16.32
N LYS A 42 15.71 -19.65 -15.59
CA LYS A 42 15.94 -20.93 -14.91
C LYS A 42 14.92 -21.17 -13.78
N THR A 43 14.52 -20.12 -13.06
CA THR A 43 13.51 -20.19 -11.98
C THR A 43 12.13 -20.61 -12.53
N VAL A 44 11.83 -20.27 -13.78
CA VAL A 44 10.64 -20.76 -14.50
C VAL A 44 10.81 -22.22 -14.93
N GLU A 45 11.97 -22.58 -15.50
CA GLU A 45 12.28 -23.98 -15.88
C GLU A 45 12.18 -24.94 -14.69
N ASP A 46 12.64 -24.51 -13.51
CA ASP A 46 12.57 -25.26 -12.25
C ASP A 46 11.14 -25.30 -11.66
N GLY A 47 10.17 -24.62 -12.30
CA GLY A 47 8.76 -24.59 -11.89
C GLY A 47 8.49 -23.77 -10.62
N LEU A 48 9.43 -22.91 -10.21
CA LEU A 48 9.31 -22.08 -9.02
C LEU A 48 8.55 -20.78 -9.31
N LEU A 49 8.70 -20.23 -10.52
CA LEU A 49 8.10 -18.98 -10.99
C LEU A 49 7.18 -19.22 -12.20
N SER A 50 6.12 -18.41 -12.34
CA SER A 50 5.30 -18.39 -13.56
C SER A 50 5.91 -17.49 -14.64
N GLU A 51 5.85 -17.88 -15.92
CA GLU A 51 6.41 -17.09 -17.05
C GLU A 51 5.98 -15.61 -17.06
N GLY A 52 4.74 -15.32 -16.66
CA GLY A 52 4.20 -13.95 -16.63
C GLY A 52 4.78 -13.04 -15.55
N GLN A 53 5.70 -13.53 -14.69
CA GLN A 53 6.27 -12.77 -13.57
C GLN A 53 7.78 -12.55 -13.71
N ILE A 54 8.38 -12.88 -14.87
CA ILE A 54 9.81 -12.72 -15.11
C ILE A 54 10.23 -11.25 -15.01
N ASP A 55 9.48 -10.34 -15.61
CA ASP A 55 9.81 -8.91 -15.62
C ASP A 55 9.77 -8.31 -14.21
N ASP A 56 8.75 -8.64 -13.42
CA ASP A 56 8.64 -8.22 -12.02
C ASP A 56 9.78 -8.79 -11.18
N LEU A 57 10.18 -10.05 -11.41
CA LEU A 57 11.33 -10.65 -10.72
C LEU A 57 12.63 -9.93 -11.08
N LYS A 58 12.85 -9.58 -12.34
CA LYS A 58 14.04 -8.82 -12.75
C LYS A 58 14.11 -7.47 -12.06
N ILE A 59 13.00 -6.75 -11.97
CA ILE A 59 12.95 -5.47 -11.29
C ILE A 59 13.24 -5.63 -9.79
N ILE A 60 12.68 -6.67 -9.16
CA ILE A 60 12.96 -6.99 -7.75
C ILE A 60 14.42 -7.39 -7.53
N GLN A 61 15.01 -8.16 -8.44
CA GLN A 61 16.42 -8.52 -8.40
C GLN A 61 17.33 -7.30 -8.54
N GLU A 62 17.04 -6.42 -9.50
CA GLU A 62 17.77 -5.17 -9.71
C GLU A 62 17.66 -4.23 -8.51
N ALA A 63 16.63 -4.36 -7.68
CA ALA A 63 16.50 -3.59 -6.45
C ALA A 63 17.30 -4.21 -5.30
N ILE A 64 17.25 -5.55 -5.14
CA ILE A 64 17.88 -6.27 -4.04
C ILE A 64 19.40 -6.39 -4.22
N PHE A 65 19.83 -6.78 -5.41
CA PHE A 65 21.19 -7.25 -5.64
C PHE A 65 22.03 -6.25 -6.43
N ASP A 66 23.33 -6.31 -6.19
CA ASP A 66 24.36 -5.72 -7.03
C ASP A 66 25.44 -6.78 -7.32
N ARG A 67 26.27 -6.51 -8.33
CA ARG A 67 27.33 -7.43 -8.76
C ARG A 67 28.66 -6.71 -8.83
N ASP A 68 29.68 -7.30 -8.23
CA ASP A 68 31.06 -6.85 -8.32
C ASP A 68 31.98 -7.97 -8.85
N GLU A 69 33.30 -7.76 -8.72
CA GLU A 69 34.31 -8.74 -9.13
C GLU A 69 34.29 -10.02 -8.27
N ASP A 70 33.70 -9.97 -7.07
CA ASP A 70 33.67 -11.06 -6.09
C ASP A 70 32.34 -11.84 -6.11
N GLY A 71 31.27 -11.29 -6.67
CA GLY A 71 30.03 -12.02 -6.95
C GLY A 71 28.75 -11.20 -6.83
N LEU A 72 27.66 -11.89 -6.53
CA LEU A 72 26.36 -11.29 -6.24
C LEU A 72 26.27 -10.97 -4.75
N PHE A 73 25.85 -9.76 -4.39
CA PHE A 73 25.61 -9.38 -3.00
C PHE A 73 24.32 -8.56 -2.86
N ILE A 74 23.75 -8.51 -1.65
CA ILE A 74 22.58 -7.71 -1.34
C ILE A 74 23.03 -6.26 -1.10
N ARG A 75 22.37 -5.29 -1.72
CA ARG A 75 22.69 -3.87 -1.59
C ARG A 75 22.58 -3.37 -0.16
N ASP A 76 23.45 -2.42 0.18
CA ASP A 76 23.38 -1.71 1.46
C ASP A 76 22.03 -0.98 1.60
N GLY A 77 21.39 -1.18 2.75
CA GLY A 77 20.09 -0.58 3.07
C GLY A 77 18.88 -1.36 2.58
N VAL A 78 19.05 -2.51 1.92
CA VAL A 78 17.96 -3.44 1.64
C VAL A 78 17.55 -4.14 2.94
N HIS A 79 16.27 -4.07 3.28
CA HIS A 79 15.69 -4.79 4.40
C HIS A 79 14.53 -5.67 3.93
N PHE A 80 14.38 -6.83 4.57
CA PHE A 80 13.30 -7.77 4.26
C PHE A 80 12.32 -7.86 5.43
N LEU A 81 11.05 -7.62 5.16
CA LEU A 81 9.98 -7.93 6.10
C LEU A 81 9.23 -9.18 5.65
N ALA A 82 9.24 -10.23 6.46
CA ALA A 82 8.44 -11.42 6.23
C ALA A 82 7.19 -11.42 7.11
N ASN A 83 6.01 -11.39 6.50
CA ASN A 83 4.70 -11.29 7.15
C ASN A 83 4.63 -10.14 8.17
N GLY A 84 5.19 -8.98 7.81
CA GLY A 84 5.21 -7.75 8.60
C GLY A 84 6.23 -7.73 9.74
N ARG A 85 7.17 -8.68 9.78
CA ARG A 85 8.26 -8.73 10.78
C ARG A 85 9.60 -8.75 10.09
N GLU A 86 10.60 -8.15 10.71
CA GLU A 86 11.98 -8.23 10.21
C GLU A 86 12.40 -9.70 10.06
N LEU A 87 12.93 -10.02 8.89
CA LEU A 87 13.39 -11.36 8.57
C LEU A 87 14.78 -11.56 9.16
N ASP A 88 14.91 -12.49 10.09
CA ASP A 88 16.20 -12.91 10.64
C ASP A 88 16.96 -13.73 9.57
N PRO A 89 18.07 -13.20 9.02
CA PRO A 89 18.78 -13.80 7.88
C PRO A 89 19.38 -15.18 8.21
N ASP A 90 19.78 -15.40 9.46
CA ASP A 90 20.42 -16.64 9.91
C ASP A 90 19.41 -17.72 10.30
N SER A 91 18.13 -17.34 10.45
CA SER A 91 17.06 -18.27 10.81
C SER A 91 16.53 -19.03 9.60
N GLN A 92 15.97 -20.22 9.82
CA GLN A 92 15.32 -20.98 8.75
C GLN A 92 14.12 -20.21 8.17
N LEU A 93 14.05 -20.08 6.84
CA LEU A 93 12.98 -19.31 6.20
C LEU A 93 11.59 -19.84 6.54
N SER A 94 11.44 -21.15 6.73
CA SER A 94 10.20 -21.81 7.14
C SER A 94 9.53 -21.21 8.38
N ARG A 95 10.31 -20.60 9.30
CA ARG A 95 9.78 -19.91 10.50
C ARG A 95 9.02 -18.64 10.16
N ALA A 96 9.32 -18.03 9.02
CA ALA A 96 8.63 -16.85 8.54
C ALA A 96 7.26 -17.18 7.94
N PHE A 97 7.02 -18.42 7.51
CA PHE A 97 5.75 -18.84 6.91
C PHE A 97 4.64 -19.02 7.94
N ARG A 98 3.40 -18.76 7.52
CA ARG A 98 2.18 -19.00 8.30
C ARG A 98 1.25 -19.94 7.55
N GLN A 99 0.47 -20.72 8.29
CA GLN A 99 -0.53 -21.59 7.68
C GLN A 99 -1.65 -20.76 7.05
N SER A 100 -2.06 -21.13 5.85
CA SER A 100 -3.14 -20.51 5.08
C SER A 100 -4.01 -21.59 4.44
N GLU A 101 -5.25 -21.25 4.15
CA GLU A 101 -6.21 -22.13 3.47
C GLU A 101 -6.89 -21.37 2.33
N ARG A 102 -6.95 -21.98 1.16
CA ARG A 102 -7.68 -21.47 -0.01
C ARG A 102 -8.32 -22.64 -0.72
N ASP A 103 -9.62 -22.56 -0.97
CA ASP A 103 -10.40 -23.61 -1.64
C ASP A 103 -10.25 -25.01 -0.98
N GLY A 104 -10.13 -25.03 0.36
CA GLY A 104 -9.94 -26.27 1.15
C GLY A 104 -8.53 -26.87 1.08
N ILE A 105 -7.60 -26.25 0.36
CA ILE A 105 -6.20 -26.67 0.28
C ILE A 105 -5.40 -25.88 1.31
N ARG A 106 -4.74 -26.59 2.22
CA ARG A 106 -3.83 -26.01 3.21
C ARG A 106 -2.44 -25.84 2.62
N TYR A 107 -1.88 -24.66 2.78
CA TYR A 107 -0.53 -24.33 2.35
C TYR A 107 0.15 -23.38 3.34
N MET A 108 1.45 -23.22 3.20
CA MET A 108 2.24 -22.29 4.01
C MET A 108 2.50 -21.05 3.17
N ARG A 109 2.16 -19.86 3.68
CA ARG A 109 2.32 -18.58 2.98
C ARG A 109 3.32 -17.67 3.71
N CYS A 110 4.18 -17.02 2.94
CA CYS A 110 5.05 -15.94 3.40
C CYS A 110 4.92 -14.75 2.45
N GLU A 111 4.62 -13.56 2.97
CA GLU A 111 4.68 -12.29 2.24
C GLU A 111 5.99 -11.59 2.62
N LEU A 112 6.91 -11.49 1.66
CA LEU A 112 8.23 -10.89 1.79
C LEU A 112 8.20 -9.50 1.13
N VAL A 113 8.34 -8.45 1.92
CA VAL A 113 8.41 -7.08 1.43
C VAL A 113 9.86 -6.61 1.43
N VAL A 114 10.32 -6.09 0.29
CA VAL A 114 11.65 -5.51 0.12
C VAL A 114 11.56 -4.02 0.40
N LEU A 115 12.33 -3.54 1.38
CA LEU A 115 12.36 -2.15 1.81
C LEU A 115 13.74 -1.51 1.54
N GLY A 116 13.75 -0.18 1.50
CA GLY A 116 14.98 0.62 1.51
C GLY A 116 15.62 0.84 0.14
N VAL A 117 14.93 0.48 -0.94
CA VAL A 117 15.42 0.63 -2.31
C VAL A 117 14.39 1.30 -3.22
N PRO A 118 14.82 2.24 -4.08
CA PRO A 118 13.93 2.86 -5.06
C PRO A 118 13.65 1.87 -6.19
N PHE A 119 12.41 1.41 -6.30
CA PHE A 119 11.97 0.64 -7.45
C PHE A 119 11.63 1.58 -8.62
N PRO A 120 11.97 1.22 -9.87
CA PRO A 120 11.48 1.94 -11.03
C PRO A 120 9.95 1.85 -11.01
N SER A 121 9.29 2.99 -10.85
CA SER A 121 7.85 3.11 -10.94
C SER A 121 7.42 2.75 -12.36
N ILE A 122 6.41 1.89 -12.51
CA ILE A 122 5.83 1.55 -13.82
C ILE A 122 5.14 2.81 -14.37
N GLY A 123 5.88 3.58 -15.15
CA GLY A 123 5.45 4.82 -15.77
C GLY A 123 6.50 5.32 -16.75
N VAL A 124 6.20 5.12 -18.04
CA VAL A 124 6.61 5.92 -19.21
C VAL A 124 7.81 6.85 -18.97
N ASP A 125 9.02 6.40 -19.36
CA ASP A 125 10.09 7.27 -19.87
C ASP A 125 11.24 6.40 -20.39
N ALA A 126 11.12 5.97 -21.65
CA ALA A 126 12.25 5.47 -22.43
C ALA A 126 12.83 6.64 -23.23
N ALA A 127 13.78 7.37 -22.65
CA ALA A 127 14.71 8.21 -23.40
C ALA A 127 16.00 8.49 -22.59
N GLY A 128 16.96 7.56 -22.69
CA GLY A 128 18.39 7.80 -22.86
C GLY A 128 19.17 8.71 -21.90
N GLY A 129 20.12 8.09 -21.16
CA GLY A 129 21.54 8.47 -21.30
C GLY A 129 22.27 9.13 -20.10
N ALA A 130 23.10 8.31 -19.46
CA ALA A 130 24.46 8.59 -18.95
C ALA A 130 24.71 9.39 -17.63
N ALA A 131 25.14 8.61 -16.62
CA ALA A 131 26.41 8.67 -15.88
C ALA A 131 26.76 9.82 -14.87
N ILE A 132 26.88 9.37 -13.60
CA ILE A 132 27.96 9.58 -12.60
C ILE A 132 28.16 10.99 -11.99
N THR A 133 28.03 11.10 -10.65
CA THR A 133 29.15 11.39 -9.72
C THR A 133 28.76 11.38 -8.24
N SER A 134 29.68 10.80 -7.46
CA SER A 134 29.68 10.52 -6.03
C SER A 134 29.77 11.75 -5.12
N GLY A 135 29.40 11.60 -3.83
CA GLY A 135 29.71 12.60 -2.80
C GLY A 135 29.18 12.36 -1.38
N SER A 136 29.70 11.33 -0.71
CA SER A 136 30.15 11.33 0.70
C SER A 136 29.24 11.74 1.88
N ASN A 137 29.10 10.77 2.81
CA ASN A 137 29.08 10.86 4.28
C ASN A 137 28.05 11.77 5.00
N SER A 138 27.19 11.14 5.81
CA SER A 138 27.37 11.19 7.27
C SER A 138 26.45 10.22 8.03
N THR A 139 27.04 9.75 9.13
CA THR A 139 26.61 8.83 10.16
C THR A 139 25.42 9.30 11.02
N LEU A 140 24.70 8.29 11.55
CA LEU A 140 24.01 8.20 12.85
C LEU A 140 22.48 8.29 12.91
N ALA A 141 21.98 7.33 13.70
CA ALA A 141 20.75 7.29 14.50
C ALA A 141 19.47 6.83 13.79
N SER A 142 19.33 5.51 13.77
CA SER A 142 18.07 4.79 13.61
C SER A 142 17.13 5.06 14.79
N SER A 143 16.05 5.80 14.54
CA SER A 143 14.83 5.75 15.34
C SER A 143 13.63 5.97 14.43
N THR A 144 13.10 4.86 13.88
CA THR A 144 11.91 4.86 13.04
C THR A 144 10.80 4.15 13.79
N ALA A 145 9.83 4.93 14.29
CA ALA A 145 8.53 4.38 14.64
C ALA A 145 7.62 4.45 13.39
N SER A 146 7.29 3.26 12.91
CA SER A 146 5.92 2.81 12.65
C SER A 146 5.09 3.62 11.64
N GLY A 147 5.16 3.20 10.38
CA GLY A 147 3.96 2.92 9.59
C GLY A 147 3.80 1.40 9.48
N ALA A 148 2.57 0.89 9.49
CA ALA A 148 2.28 -0.49 9.08
C ALA A 148 0.82 -0.67 8.67
N ASN A 149 0.64 -1.26 7.49
CA ASN A 149 -0.57 -1.94 7.03
C ASN A 149 -0.57 -3.40 7.53
N SER A 150 -1.79 -3.92 7.75
CA SER A 150 -2.25 -5.32 7.69
C SER A 150 -1.43 -6.43 8.38
N SER A 151 -1.71 -6.57 9.68
CA SER A 151 -1.52 -7.73 10.54
C SER A 151 -2.53 -8.86 10.24
N ALA A 152 -2.47 -9.98 10.97
CA ALA A 152 -3.66 -10.78 11.35
C ALA A 152 -4.88 -9.86 11.53
N PRO A 153 -6.13 -10.25 11.19
CA PRO A 153 -7.26 -9.31 11.06
C PRO A 153 -7.12 -8.23 12.10
N GLN A 154 -6.70 -7.03 11.65
CA GLN A 154 -6.30 -5.97 12.57
C GLN A 154 -7.45 -5.84 13.55
N SER A 155 -7.14 -5.88 14.84
CA SER A 155 -8.22 -5.71 15.81
C SER A 155 -8.86 -4.36 15.51
N LYS A 156 -10.18 -4.23 15.70
CA LYS A 156 -10.88 -2.98 15.38
C LYS A 156 -10.18 -1.78 16.04
N GLU A 157 -9.61 -1.99 17.22
CA GLU A 157 -8.80 -1.02 17.96
C GLU A 157 -7.53 -0.59 17.21
N GLN A 158 -6.82 -1.50 16.55
CA GLN A 158 -5.64 -1.17 15.74
C GLN A 158 -6.02 -0.34 14.51
N ILE A 159 -7.10 -0.70 13.82
CA ILE A 159 -7.61 0.06 12.67
C ILE A 159 -7.96 1.49 13.12
N ILE A 160 -8.67 1.61 14.24
CA ILE A 160 -9.02 2.92 14.82
C ILE A 160 -7.77 3.70 15.18
N GLU A 161 -6.80 3.08 15.84
CA GLU A 161 -5.56 3.76 16.20
C GLU A 161 -4.84 4.32 14.96
N ASP A 162 -4.68 3.50 13.91
CA ASP A 162 -4.01 3.91 12.68
C ASP A 162 -4.78 5.04 11.97
N LEU A 163 -6.08 4.92 11.80
CA LEU A 163 -6.90 5.95 11.16
C LEU A 163 -7.01 7.23 12.00
N SER A 164 -6.97 7.12 13.33
CA SER A 164 -6.96 8.28 14.24
C SER A 164 -5.69 9.13 14.06
N ARG A 165 -4.55 8.49 13.78
CA ARG A 165 -3.28 9.17 13.47
C ARG A 165 -3.36 9.89 12.12
N VAL A 166 -4.00 9.27 11.12
CA VAL A 166 -4.26 9.90 9.82
C VAL A 166 -5.14 11.14 10.02
N MET A 167 -6.25 11.01 10.75
CA MET A 167 -7.16 12.13 11.08
C MET A 167 -6.43 13.28 11.74
N PHE A 168 -5.62 12.98 12.77
CA PHE A 168 -4.86 13.97 13.51
C PHE A 168 -3.93 14.79 12.61
N LEU A 169 -3.13 14.12 11.77
CA LEU A 169 -2.22 14.80 10.85
C LEU A 169 -2.99 15.65 9.83
N HIS A 170 -4.12 15.13 9.34
CA HIS A 170 -4.97 15.83 8.39
C HIS A 170 -5.56 17.12 8.97
N GLN A 171 -6.10 17.07 10.19
CA GLN A 171 -6.66 18.24 10.87
C GLN A 171 -5.63 19.35 11.06
N ILE A 172 -4.39 19.01 11.44
CA ILE A 172 -3.30 19.99 11.50
C ILE A 172 -2.94 20.53 10.11
N ALA A 173 -2.91 19.67 9.09
CA ALA A 173 -2.56 20.05 7.71
C ALA A 173 -3.54 21.08 7.12
N ILE A 174 -4.84 20.91 7.37
CA ILE A 174 -5.90 21.83 6.91
C ILE A 174 -6.02 23.09 7.79
N GLY A 175 -5.22 23.19 8.86
CA GLY A 175 -5.05 24.39 9.65
C GLY A 175 -5.85 24.43 10.96
N TYR A 176 -6.34 23.30 11.46
CA TYR A 176 -6.92 23.22 12.80
C TYR A 176 -5.85 23.56 13.85
N ALA A 177 -6.10 24.62 14.63
CA ALA A 177 -5.14 25.10 15.62
C ALA A 177 -5.31 24.35 16.96
N ILE A 178 -4.36 23.48 17.26
CA ILE A 178 -4.24 22.82 18.58
C ILE A 178 -3.31 23.68 19.44
N ASP A 179 -3.90 24.44 20.37
CA ASP A 179 -3.22 25.40 21.23
C ASP A 179 -2.32 24.69 22.26
N VAL A 180 -1.00 24.88 22.19
CA VAL A 180 -0.05 24.18 23.08
C VAL A 180 -0.12 24.65 24.54
N THR A 181 -0.87 25.71 24.83
CA THR A 181 -1.09 26.23 26.19
C THR A 181 -2.33 25.64 26.86
N LYS A 182 -3.10 24.83 26.14
CA LYS A 182 -4.30 24.15 26.64
C LYS A 182 -4.07 22.66 26.76
N ASP A 183 -4.73 22.07 27.75
CA ASP A 183 -4.76 20.63 27.90
C ASP A 183 -5.81 20.02 26.97
N TYR A 184 -5.38 19.02 26.21
CA TYR A 184 -6.25 18.18 25.36
C TYR A 184 -6.07 16.72 25.78
N PRO A 185 -6.77 16.26 26.84
CA PRO A 185 -6.61 14.90 27.36
C PRO A 185 -6.76 13.81 26.30
N GLU A 186 -7.69 14.02 25.35
CA GLU A 186 -8.01 13.10 24.26
C GLU A 186 -6.87 12.98 23.24
N LEU A 187 -5.99 13.99 23.17
CA LEU A 187 -4.90 14.07 22.20
C LEU A 187 -3.54 13.66 22.77
N ILE A 188 -3.42 13.43 24.09
CA ILE A 188 -2.13 13.17 24.75
C ILE A 188 -1.31 12.08 24.04
N GLU A 189 -1.94 10.95 23.74
CA GLU A 189 -1.24 9.81 23.13
C GLU A 189 -0.85 10.06 21.67
N VAL A 190 -1.72 10.69 20.88
CA VAL A 190 -1.43 10.98 19.47
C VAL A 190 -0.42 12.12 19.32
N LEU A 191 -0.43 13.10 20.24
CA LEU A 191 0.59 14.13 20.35
C LEU A 191 1.95 13.52 20.67
N ALA A 192 2.02 12.68 21.71
CA ALA A 192 3.27 12.01 22.08
C ALA A 192 3.81 11.13 20.95
N TRP A 193 2.93 10.42 20.21
CA TRP A 193 3.31 9.69 19.01
C TRP A 193 3.86 10.61 17.91
N ALA A 194 3.17 11.71 17.60
CA ALA A 194 3.56 12.62 16.53
C ALA A 194 4.87 13.36 16.86
N GLU A 195 5.07 13.78 18.11
CA GLU A 195 6.31 14.40 18.60
C GLU A 195 7.47 13.41 18.54
N LYS A 196 7.28 12.19 19.07
CA LYS A 196 8.30 11.12 19.03
C LYS A 196 8.75 10.80 17.60
N ASN A 197 7.84 10.95 16.63
CA ASN A 197 8.11 10.67 15.22
C ASN A 197 8.51 11.91 14.41
N GLU A 198 8.68 13.06 15.06
CA GLU A 198 9.07 14.33 14.43
C GLU A 198 8.09 14.77 13.33
N LEU A 199 6.80 14.47 13.49
CA LEU A 199 5.76 14.79 12.52
C LEU A 199 5.16 16.17 12.76
N ILE A 200 5.23 16.65 14.00
CA ILE A 200 4.73 17.98 14.40
C ILE A 200 5.82 18.78 15.12
N GLU A 201 5.67 20.09 15.08
CA GLU A 201 6.48 21.05 15.83
C GLU A 201 5.60 22.22 16.30
N ILE A 202 6.10 23.03 17.23
CA ILE A 202 5.37 24.18 17.75
C ILE A 202 5.58 25.40 16.83
N ASP A 203 4.48 25.95 16.31
CA ASP A 203 4.48 27.29 15.74
C ASP A 203 4.39 28.33 16.87
N VAL A 204 5.55 28.85 17.28
CA VAL A 204 5.68 29.84 18.36
C VAL A 204 4.81 31.09 18.12
N LYS A 205 4.58 31.48 16.85
CA LYS A 205 3.77 32.66 16.55
C LYS A 205 2.29 32.43 16.79
N LYS A 206 1.83 31.20 16.62
CA LYS A 206 0.42 30.81 16.79
C LYS A 206 0.14 30.14 18.13
N ALA A 207 1.18 29.84 18.91
CA ALA A 207 1.11 28.99 20.09
C ALA A 207 0.35 27.68 19.80
N ALA A 208 0.59 27.08 18.64
CA ALA A 208 -0.13 25.90 18.18
C ALA A 208 0.80 24.91 17.49
N TYR A 209 0.39 23.65 17.43
CA TYR A 209 1.11 22.64 16.63
C TYR A 209 0.95 22.91 15.13
N LYS A 210 2.00 22.63 14.37
CA LYS A 210 2.00 22.54 12.90
C LYS A 210 2.75 21.30 12.45
N LEU A 211 2.51 20.84 11.22
CA LEU A 211 3.28 19.75 10.64
C LEU A 211 4.72 20.17 10.35
N THR A 212 5.68 19.28 10.61
CA THR A 212 7.04 19.39 10.08
C THR A 212 7.06 19.04 8.58
N ALA A 213 8.22 19.18 7.92
CA ALA A 213 8.37 18.69 6.54
C ALA A 213 8.19 17.16 6.43
N LYS A 214 8.48 16.39 7.49
CA LYS A 214 8.26 14.94 7.54
C LYS A 214 6.78 14.63 7.74
N GLY A 215 6.12 15.31 8.68
CA GLY A 215 4.68 15.20 8.89
C GLY A 215 3.88 15.58 7.65
N LYS A 216 4.28 16.65 6.95
CA LYS A 216 3.64 17.06 5.71
C LYS A 216 3.77 16.00 4.62
N ARG A 217 4.96 15.43 4.41
CA ARG A 217 5.15 14.34 3.43
C ARG A 217 4.30 13.11 3.75
N LEU A 218 4.22 12.73 5.02
CA LEU A 218 3.37 11.62 5.45
C LEU A 218 1.88 11.92 5.21
N HIS A 219 1.44 13.12 5.56
CA HIS A 219 0.07 13.57 5.25
C HIS A 219 -0.20 13.55 3.75
N ASP A 220 0.69 14.13 2.94
CA ASP A 220 0.55 14.19 1.48
C ASP A 220 0.45 12.78 0.88
N SER A 221 1.17 11.79 1.43
CA SER A 221 1.05 10.40 0.98
C SER A 221 -0.35 9.79 1.20
N TYR A 222 -1.06 10.18 2.26
CA TYR A 222 -2.46 9.75 2.46
C TYR A 222 -3.42 10.43 1.49
N ILE A 223 -3.16 11.70 1.16
CA ILE A 223 -3.92 12.41 0.13
C ILE A 223 -3.70 11.76 -1.23
N GLU A 224 -2.44 11.48 -1.60
CA GLU A 224 -2.07 10.81 -2.85
C GLU A 224 -2.70 9.41 -2.95
N GLU A 225 -2.70 8.64 -1.87
CA GLU A 225 -3.38 7.34 -1.82
C GLU A 225 -4.89 7.47 -2.05
N GLY A 226 -5.56 8.42 -1.39
CA GLY A 226 -6.98 8.68 -1.65
C GLY A 226 -7.26 9.15 -3.08
N GLN A 227 -6.37 9.96 -3.67
CA GLN A 227 -6.49 10.36 -5.08
C GLN A 227 -6.28 9.18 -6.04
N ASP A 228 -5.37 8.25 -5.75
CA ASP A 228 -5.22 7.00 -6.52
C ASP A 228 -6.48 6.15 -6.44
N LEU A 229 -7.06 6.03 -5.24
CA LEU A 229 -8.32 5.32 -5.02
C LEU A 229 -9.46 5.93 -5.85
N ILE A 230 -9.61 7.26 -5.85
CA ILE A 230 -10.60 7.95 -6.69
C ILE A 230 -10.37 7.61 -8.17
N LYS A 231 -9.14 7.80 -8.68
CA LYS A 231 -8.81 7.55 -10.10
C LYS A 231 -9.12 6.13 -10.54
N ARG A 232 -8.89 5.14 -9.67
CA ARG A 232 -9.02 3.72 -10.00
C ARG A 232 -10.43 3.18 -9.78
N PHE A 233 -11.15 3.70 -8.80
CA PHE A 233 -12.36 3.06 -8.28
C PHE A 233 -13.61 3.92 -8.32
N ASP A 234 -13.52 5.23 -8.54
CA ASP A 234 -14.72 6.09 -8.54
C ASP A 234 -15.74 5.68 -9.62
N ILE A 235 -15.26 5.17 -10.76
CA ILE A 235 -16.10 4.59 -11.83
C ILE A 235 -17.05 3.48 -11.35
N TYR A 236 -16.72 2.77 -10.27
CA TYR A 236 -17.59 1.72 -9.71
C TYR A 236 -18.65 2.26 -8.75
N GLY A 237 -18.68 3.57 -8.47
CA GLY A 237 -19.68 4.18 -7.59
C GLY A 237 -21.11 4.09 -8.14
N ASN A 238 -21.25 3.80 -9.43
CA ASN A 238 -22.53 3.83 -10.12
C ASN A 238 -22.56 2.88 -11.32
N VAL A 239 -22.67 1.58 -11.05
CA VAL A 239 -22.68 0.55 -12.09
C VAL A 239 -24.11 0.05 -12.33
N ASP A 240 -24.58 0.22 -13.57
CA ASP A 240 -25.83 -0.35 -14.07
C ASP A 240 -25.51 -1.38 -15.16
N GLY A 241 -26.34 -2.40 -15.31
CA GLY A 241 -26.16 -3.38 -16.36
C GLY A 241 -26.57 -4.80 -16.02
N ASP A 242 -26.75 -5.55 -17.09
CA ASP A 242 -27.15 -6.96 -17.08
C ASP A 242 -26.25 -7.76 -18.03
N ASN A 243 -26.74 -8.91 -18.50
CA ASN A 243 -25.99 -9.76 -19.41
C ASN A 243 -25.76 -9.13 -20.80
N SER A 244 -26.39 -8.00 -21.11
CA SER A 244 -26.24 -7.28 -22.39
C SER A 244 -25.10 -6.25 -22.37
N GLY A 245 -24.62 -5.84 -21.19
CA GLY A 245 -23.54 -4.88 -21.04
C GLY A 245 -23.57 -4.13 -19.72
N TYR A 246 -22.47 -3.46 -19.40
CA TYR A 246 -22.32 -2.64 -18.19
C TYR A 246 -22.16 -1.17 -18.57
N TYR A 247 -22.86 -0.32 -17.84
CA TYR A 247 -22.91 1.12 -17.98
C TYR A 247 -22.50 1.75 -16.65
N PHE A 248 -21.75 2.85 -16.73
CA PHE A 248 -21.19 3.54 -15.58
C PHE A 248 -21.75 4.96 -15.53
N ASP A 249 -21.88 5.53 -14.34
CA ASP A 249 -22.34 6.91 -14.10
C ASP A 249 -23.74 7.22 -14.65
N THR A 250 -24.64 6.23 -14.67
CA THR A 250 -26.00 6.39 -15.19
C THR A 250 -26.94 7.16 -14.26
N GLY A 251 -26.57 7.29 -12.99
CA GLY A 251 -27.40 7.82 -11.90
C GLY A 251 -28.41 6.81 -11.35
N LEU A 252 -28.46 5.59 -11.92
CA LEU A 252 -29.43 4.54 -11.58
C LEU A 252 -28.75 3.22 -11.16
N GLY A 253 -27.42 3.17 -11.23
CA GLY A 253 -26.61 2.02 -10.90
C GLY A 253 -26.43 1.80 -9.39
N ARG A 254 -25.73 0.72 -9.05
CA ARG A 254 -25.35 0.37 -7.69
C ARG A 254 -23.90 0.78 -7.43
N ASP A 255 -23.59 1.12 -6.18
CA ASP A 255 -22.21 1.31 -5.75
C ASP A 255 -21.54 -0.05 -5.58
N LEU A 256 -20.56 -0.34 -6.42
CA LEU A 256 -19.76 -1.55 -6.46
C LEU A 256 -18.29 -1.29 -6.10
N ARG A 257 -17.98 -0.18 -5.42
CA ARG A 257 -16.60 0.14 -5.01
C ARG A 257 -16.01 -0.86 -4.04
N VAL A 258 -16.78 -1.27 -3.03
CA VAL A 258 -16.33 -2.28 -2.03
C VAL A 258 -15.95 -3.62 -2.68
N PRO A 259 -16.80 -4.26 -3.49
CA PRO A 259 -16.40 -5.50 -4.16
C PRO A 259 -15.26 -5.27 -5.17
N ALA A 260 -15.09 -4.07 -5.73
CA ALA A 260 -13.94 -3.75 -6.57
C ALA A 260 -12.65 -3.66 -5.74
N PHE A 261 -12.70 -3.08 -4.54
CA PHE A 261 -11.59 -3.08 -3.59
C PHE A 261 -11.20 -4.51 -3.19
N GLU A 262 -12.17 -5.36 -2.86
CA GLU A 262 -11.96 -6.76 -2.52
C GLU A 262 -11.26 -7.53 -3.64
N MET A 263 -11.68 -7.34 -4.89
CA MET A 263 -11.07 -7.99 -6.06
C MET A 263 -9.62 -7.55 -6.30
N GLU A 264 -9.25 -6.31 -5.94
CA GLU A 264 -7.91 -5.75 -6.11
C GLU A 264 -7.05 -5.82 -4.83
N GLY A 265 -7.57 -6.45 -3.75
CA GLY A 265 -6.86 -6.57 -2.48
C GLY A 265 -6.67 -5.25 -1.73
N VAL A 266 -7.54 -4.26 -1.99
CA VAL A 266 -7.58 -2.98 -1.27
C VAL A 266 -8.47 -3.13 -0.04
N ASP A 267 -8.03 -2.61 1.10
CA ASP A 267 -8.85 -2.57 2.33
C ASP A 267 -9.99 -1.54 2.19
N PRO A 268 -11.27 -1.98 2.17
CA PRO A 268 -12.40 -1.07 2.03
C PRO A 268 -12.53 -0.05 3.17
N PHE A 269 -12.12 -0.42 4.40
CA PHE A 269 -12.24 0.44 5.57
C PHE A 269 -11.26 1.60 5.50
N ARG A 270 -9.99 1.31 5.21
CA ARG A 270 -8.98 2.34 4.91
C ARG A 270 -9.40 3.19 3.71
N ALA A 271 -9.87 2.57 2.63
CA ALA A 271 -10.28 3.29 1.43
C ALA A 271 -11.40 4.31 1.73
N ARG A 272 -12.47 3.89 2.41
CA ARG A 272 -13.57 4.79 2.82
C ARG A 272 -13.08 5.96 3.66
N PHE A 273 -12.13 5.70 4.57
CA PHE A 273 -11.58 6.73 5.43
C PHE A 273 -10.79 7.78 4.64
N LEU A 274 -9.90 7.33 3.74
CA LEU A 274 -9.08 8.21 2.89
C LEU A 274 -9.91 8.97 1.84
N LEU A 275 -10.99 8.36 1.33
CA LEU A 275 -11.95 9.04 0.48
C LEU A 275 -12.65 10.17 1.24
N GLY A 276 -13.10 9.92 2.48
CA GLY A 276 -13.70 10.97 3.31
C GLY A 276 -12.74 12.13 3.64
N ILE A 277 -11.43 11.86 3.72
CA ILE A 277 -10.39 12.91 3.78
C ILE A 277 -10.36 13.72 2.49
N ASN A 278 -10.30 13.05 1.33
CA ASN A 278 -10.22 13.73 0.04
C ASN A 278 -11.47 14.55 -0.30
N ASP A 279 -12.64 14.07 0.12
CA ASP A 279 -13.92 14.75 -0.10
C ASP A 279 -14.17 15.89 0.91
N GLY A 280 -13.30 16.05 1.92
CA GLY A 280 -13.46 17.04 2.98
C GLY A 280 -14.62 16.74 3.94
N GLU A 281 -15.11 15.49 3.97
CA GLU A 281 -16.19 15.06 4.87
C GLU A 281 -15.77 15.22 6.34
N TRP A 282 -14.51 14.89 6.63
CA TRP A 282 -13.97 14.96 7.98
C TRP A 282 -13.58 16.37 8.41
N ASP A 283 -13.37 17.30 7.46
CA ASP A 283 -13.03 18.71 7.73
C ASP A 283 -14.16 19.43 8.46
N MET A 284 -15.40 18.96 8.26
CA MET A 284 -16.61 19.55 8.84
C MET A 284 -16.81 19.17 10.31
N LEU A 285 -16.00 18.27 10.87
CA LEU A 285 -16.12 17.77 12.23
C LEU A 285 -15.47 18.74 13.24
N SER A 286 -16.25 19.69 13.75
CA SER A 286 -15.77 20.66 14.76
C SER A 286 -15.33 20.03 16.07
N ASN A 287 -15.85 18.85 16.42
CA ASN A 287 -15.54 18.06 17.60
C ASN A 287 -14.67 16.82 17.30
N TRP A 288 -13.91 16.82 16.20
CA TRP A 288 -13.15 15.65 15.76
C TRP A 288 -12.27 15.03 16.86
N TYR A 289 -11.61 15.86 17.69
CA TYR A 289 -10.69 15.41 18.75
C TYR A 289 -11.41 14.65 19.89
N GLU A 290 -12.73 14.78 20.00
CA GLU A 290 -13.54 14.02 20.95
C GLU A 290 -13.94 12.65 20.38
N ILE A 291 -14.08 12.54 19.06
CA ILE A 291 -14.70 11.39 18.37
C ILE A 291 -13.72 10.51 17.58
N PHE A 292 -12.54 11.01 17.22
CA PHE A 292 -11.57 10.33 16.34
C PHE A 292 -10.99 9.02 16.89
N ARG A 293 -11.31 8.66 18.14
CA ARG A 293 -10.98 7.37 18.77
C ARG A 293 -12.20 6.57 19.22
N GLN A 294 -13.41 7.09 19.00
CA GLN A 294 -14.63 6.44 19.43
C GLN A 294 -15.04 5.38 18.44
N GLN A 295 -15.09 4.11 18.88
CA GLN A 295 -15.57 2.97 18.09
C GLN A 295 -16.93 3.25 17.43
N SER A 296 -17.86 3.90 18.15
CA SER A 296 -19.20 4.22 17.65
C SER A 296 -19.22 5.18 16.46
N TRP A 297 -18.18 6.02 16.29
CA TRP A 297 -18.05 6.86 15.11
C TRP A 297 -17.57 6.04 13.91
N TYR A 298 -16.57 5.17 14.11
CA TYR A 298 -16.08 4.25 13.09
C TYR A 298 -17.18 3.29 12.61
N ASP A 299 -17.97 2.72 13.52
CA ASP A 299 -19.11 1.87 13.16
C ASP A 299 -20.11 2.59 12.24
N GLN A 300 -20.33 3.90 12.43
CA GLN A 300 -21.23 4.69 11.58
C GLN A 300 -20.65 4.94 10.19
N ILE A 301 -19.38 5.37 10.09
CA ILE A 301 -18.77 5.67 8.79
C ILE A 301 -18.50 4.41 7.95
N PHE A 302 -18.38 3.25 8.61
CA PHE A 302 -18.14 1.95 7.98
C PHE A 302 -19.41 1.14 7.73
N ALA A 303 -20.56 1.53 8.27
CA ALA A 303 -21.84 0.88 7.98
C ALA A 303 -22.12 0.69 6.48
N PRO A 304 -21.82 1.65 5.57
CA PRO A 304 -22.00 1.44 4.13
C PRO A 304 -21.11 0.32 3.55
N ILE A 305 -19.94 0.09 4.13
CA ILE A 305 -19.03 -0.99 3.73
C ILE A 305 -19.61 -2.33 4.17
N GLU A 306 -20.02 -2.42 5.43
CA GLU A 306 -20.57 -3.63 6.03
C GLU A 306 -21.91 -4.05 5.38
N GLN A 307 -22.62 -3.11 4.77
CA GLN A 307 -23.88 -3.33 4.04
C GLN A 307 -23.68 -3.50 2.52
N SER A 308 -22.45 -3.35 2.03
CA SER A 308 -22.15 -3.46 0.61
C SER A 308 -22.25 -4.91 0.14
N PRO A 309 -22.72 -5.18 -1.08
CA PRO A 309 -22.72 -6.53 -1.61
C PRO A 309 -21.29 -7.07 -1.73
N SER A 310 -21.08 -8.30 -1.25
CA SER A 310 -19.79 -8.98 -1.40
C SER A 310 -19.55 -9.45 -2.84
N VAL A 311 -18.28 -9.69 -3.18
CA VAL A 311 -17.90 -10.33 -4.44
C VAL A 311 -18.63 -11.67 -4.66
N GLU A 312 -18.85 -12.44 -3.60
CA GLU A 312 -19.57 -13.72 -3.64
C GLU A 312 -21.06 -13.54 -3.99
N GLU A 313 -21.71 -12.53 -3.42
CA GLU A 313 -23.12 -12.21 -3.73
C GLU A 313 -23.33 -11.75 -5.17
N ILE A 314 -22.36 -11.00 -5.71
CA ILE A 314 -22.39 -10.53 -7.10
C ILE A 314 -22.01 -11.64 -8.08
N GLY A 315 -21.10 -12.52 -7.67
CA GLY A 315 -20.44 -13.51 -8.49
C GLY A 315 -19.11 -12.99 -9.06
N ARG A 316 -18.01 -13.71 -8.76
CA ARG A 316 -16.63 -13.34 -9.17
C ARG A 316 -16.49 -13.10 -10.67
N GLU A 317 -17.08 -13.95 -11.50
CA GLU A 317 -17.02 -13.82 -12.96
C GLU A 317 -17.72 -12.55 -13.45
N LYS A 318 -18.90 -12.25 -12.87
CA LYS A 318 -19.65 -11.04 -13.17
C LYS A 318 -18.86 -9.80 -12.75
N MET A 319 -18.28 -9.81 -11.54
CA MET A 319 -17.48 -8.69 -11.04
C MET A 319 -16.22 -8.48 -11.90
N ALA A 320 -15.53 -9.55 -12.30
CA ALA A 320 -14.38 -9.46 -13.19
C ALA A 320 -14.75 -8.89 -14.57
N ALA A 321 -15.93 -9.23 -15.11
CA ALA A 321 -16.43 -8.66 -16.35
C ALA A 321 -16.73 -7.16 -16.22
N ILE A 322 -17.37 -6.74 -15.12
CA ILE A 322 -17.60 -5.31 -14.80
C ILE A 322 -16.28 -4.56 -14.74
N MET A 323 -15.29 -5.08 -14.00
CA MET A 323 -13.96 -4.47 -13.88
C MET A 323 -13.22 -4.38 -15.21
N THR A 324 -13.37 -5.39 -16.07
CA THR A 324 -12.77 -5.36 -17.41
C THR A 324 -13.38 -4.24 -18.25
N SER A 325 -14.71 -4.08 -18.22
CA SER A 325 -15.41 -2.98 -18.90
C SER A 325 -14.99 -1.60 -18.36
N ALA A 326 -14.92 -1.44 -17.03
CA ALA A 326 -14.51 -0.19 -16.39
C ALA A 326 -13.05 0.18 -16.77
N LYS A 327 -12.12 -0.77 -16.68
CA LYS A 327 -10.71 -0.55 -17.08
C LYS A 327 -10.59 -0.17 -18.55
N ALA A 328 -11.44 -0.69 -19.43
CA ALA A 328 -11.43 -0.30 -20.84
C ALA A 328 -11.83 1.17 -21.04
N ILE A 329 -12.85 1.64 -20.30
CA ILE A 329 -13.30 3.04 -20.31
C ILE A 329 -12.18 3.96 -19.79
N LEU A 330 -11.60 3.65 -18.63
CA LEU A 330 -10.52 4.46 -18.05
C LEU A 330 -9.30 4.58 -18.99
N ARG A 331 -8.93 3.51 -19.71
CA ARG A 331 -7.87 3.55 -20.72
C ARG A 331 -8.22 4.48 -21.87
N GLN A 332 -9.47 4.45 -22.34
CA GLN A 332 -9.94 5.30 -23.43
C GLN A 332 -9.95 6.77 -23.03
N GLU A 333 -10.43 7.10 -21.83
CA GLU A 333 -10.40 8.45 -21.28
C GLU A 333 -8.99 8.99 -21.15
N PHE A 334 -8.06 8.18 -20.64
CA PHE A 334 -6.65 8.55 -20.54
C PHE A 334 -6.06 8.85 -21.93
N GLN A 335 -6.31 8.01 -22.93
CA GLN A 335 -5.86 8.24 -24.31
C GLN A 335 -6.45 9.53 -24.90
N ASN A 336 -7.74 9.81 -24.64
CA ASN A 336 -8.39 11.02 -25.10
C ASN A 336 -7.77 12.28 -24.46
N GLN A 337 -7.46 12.25 -23.16
CA GLN A 337 -6.80 13.35 -22.47
C GLN A 337 -5.39 13.62 -23.03
N GLN A 338 -4.62 12.57 -23.33
CA GLN A 338 -3.28 12.72 -23.94
C GLN A 338 -3.37 13.30 -25.35
N ASN A 339 -4.30 12.82 -26.17
CA ASN A 339 -4.53 13.35 -27.50
C ASN A 339 -4.93 14.83 -27.48
N PHE A 340 -5.75 15.22 -26.50
CA PHE A 340 -6.16 16.61 -26.31
C PHE A 340 -4.99 17.52 -25.90
N LYS A 341 -4.13 17.09 -24.97
CA LYS A 341 -2.91 17.83 -24.59
C LYS A 341 -1.96 18.02 -25.77
N ASN A 342 -1.74 16.97 -26.55
CA ASN A 342 -0.90 17.01 -27.75
C ASN A 342 -1.46 17.92 -28.85
N GLN A 343 -2.78 18.06 -28.97
CA GLN A 343 -3.43 18.97 -29.93
C GLN A 343 -3.42 20.44 -29.48
N GLN A 344 -3.30 20.71 -28.18
CA GLN A 344 -3.24 22.07 -27.64
C GLN A 344 -1.82 22.65 -27.52
N GLY A 345 -0.79 21.86 -27.83
CA GLY A 345 0.60 22.32 -27.78
C GLY A 345 1.06 22.72 -26.37
N LEU A 346 0.49 22.07 -25.35
CA LEU A 346 0.93 22.17 -23.95
C LEU A 346 1.97 21.12 -23.63
#